data_AF-A0A848LTB6-F1
#
_entry.id   AF-A0A848LTB6-F1
#
_cell.length_a   1.000
_cell.length_b   1.000
_cell.length_c   1.000
_cell.angle_alpha   90.00
_cell.angle_beta   90.00
_cell.angle_gamma   90.00
#
_symmetry.space_group_name_H-M   'P 1'
#
loop_
_entity.id
_entity.type
_entity.pdbx_description
1 polymer ?
#
loop_
_entity_poly.entity_id
_entity_poly.type
_entity_poly.pdbx_seq_one_letter_code
_entity_poly.pdbx_strand_id
1 'polypeptide(L)'
;MFDNENDPISPALRALLELFASDLAEVRFPDVDGEVLDDAAAAVREKAEAVARAQAALEAARQALQESQDSLLQKGQRALAYARVFSEDNAELSAKLEGISLPRAARKGPKAEGAVAEPVAAAAGNEENAPKRRGRPPKVRPATGGSLFSDGATPEALAAAAHESGNGMLPTA
;
A
#
# COMPACT_ATOMS: atom_id res chain seq x y z
N MET A 1 -11.64 18.76 1.86
CA MET A 1 -13.01 18.62 2.38
C MET A 1 -13.19 17.18 2.91
N PHE A 2 -12.38 16.78 3.90
CA PHE A 2 -12.31 15.39 4.39
C PHE A 2 -12.11 15.29 5.91
N ASP A 3 -12.42 16.34 6.67
CA ASP A 3 -12.15 16.36 8.11
C ASP A 3 -13.40 16.02 8.96
N ASN A 4 -14.58 15.93 8.35
CA ASN A 4 -15.82 15.67 9.08
C ASN A 4 -16.10 14.18 9.35
N GLU A 5 -15.68 13.26 8.48
CA GLU A 5 -15.94 11.82 8.65
C GLU A 5 -14.92 11.15 9.58
N ASN A 6 -13.77 11.77 9.81
CA ASN A 6 -12.67 11.19 10.59
C ASN A 6 -12.43 11.89 11.94
N ASP A 7 -13.32 12.80 12.35
CA ASP A 7 -13.26 13.39 13.69
C ASP A 7 -13.52 12.28 14.73
N PRO A 8 -12.64 12.11 15.73
CA PRO A 8 -12.78 11.09 16.79
C PRO A 8 -14.06 11.25 17.62
N ILE A 9 -14.73 12.40 17.57
CA ILE A 9 -15.98 12.66 18.29
C ILE A 9 -17.16 12.20 17.44
N SER A 10 -18.10 11.47 18.05
CA SER A 10 -19.30 10.99 17.35
C SER A 10 -20.16 12.16 16.82
N PRO A 11 -20.85 11.99 15.67
CA PRO A 11 -21.69 13.05 15.11
C PRO A 11 -22.77 13.55 16.07
N ALA A 12 -23.33 12.67 16.90
CA ALA A 12 -24.33 13.03 17.91
C ALA A 12 -23.76 13.93 19.02
N LEU A 13 -22.52 13.66 19.45
CA LEU A 13 -21.82 14.52 20.43
C LEU A 13 -21.47 15.88 19.83
N ARG A 14 -21.11 15.94 18.54
CA ARG A 14 -20.88 17.22 17.85
C ARG A 14 -22.14 18.06 17.77
N ALA A 15 -23.28 17.46 17.43
CA ALA A 15 -24.57 18.15 17.44
C ALA A 15 -24.95 18.66 18.85
N LEU A 16 -24.60 17.91 19.90
CA LEU A 16 -24.78 18.35 21.29
C LEU A 16 -23.86 19.55 21.63
N LEU A 17 -22.59 19.52 21.24
CA LEU A 17 -21.67 20.63 21.43
C LEU A 17 -22.16 21.90 20.71
N GLU A 18 -22.66 21.75 19.49
CA GLU A 18 -23.24 22.86 18.73
C GLU A 18 -24.47 23.44 19.42
N LEU A 19 -25.36 22.60 19.98
CA LEU A 19 -26.52 23.04 20.76
C LEU A 19 -26.13 23.80 22.03
N PHE A 20 -25.05 23.37 22.70
CA PHE A 20 -24.49 24.08 23.86
C PHE A 20 -23.81 25.40 23.47
N ALA A 21 -23.29 25.49 22.25
CA ALA A 21 -22.70 26.72 21.71
C ALA A 21 -23.74 27.73 21.19
N SER A 22 -24.93 27.28 20.76
CA SER A 22 -25.99 28.14 20.24
C SER A 22 -27.11 28.39 21.26
N ASP A 23 -28.00 27.41 21.46
CA ASP A 23 -29.30 27.61 22.09
C ASP A 23 -29.23 27.55 23.63
N LEU A 24 -28.21 26.85 24.15
CA LEU A 24 -27.96 26.74 25.60
C LEU A 24 -26.78 27.60 26.06
N ALA A 25 -26.29 28.52 25.23
CA ALA A 25 -25.14 29.37 25.54
C ALA A 25 -25.34 30.23 26.81
N GLU A 26 -26.59 30.62 27.11
CA GLU A 26 -26.94 31.41 28.29
C GLU A 26 -27.20 30.54 29.55
N VAL A 27 -27.30 29.21 29.39
CA VAL A 27 -27.62 28.29 30.49
C VAL A 27 -26.34 27.65 31.02
N ARG A 28 -25.98 27.96 32.27
CA ARG A 28 -24.86 27.32 32.96
C ARG A 28 -25.37 26.23 33.89
N PHE A 29 -25.08 24.98 33.57
CA PHE A 29 -25.29 23.87 34.49
C PHE A 29 -24.03 23.68 35.36
N PRO A 30 -24.18 23.34 36.65
CA PRO A 30 -23.05 22.96 37.48
C PRO A 30 -22.30 21.78 36.84
N ASP A 31 -20.97 21.88 36.76
CA ASP A 31 -20.04 20.88 36.22
C ASP A 31 -20.16 20.52 34.72
N VAL A 32 -21.16 21.02 34.01
CA VAL A 32 -21.40 20.70 32.59
C VAL A 32 -21.89 21.94 31.84
N ASP A 33 -20.96 22.82 31.49
CA ASP A 33 -21.24 23.95 30.61
C ASP A 33 -20.55 23.80 29.24
N GLY A 34 -20.85 24.72 28.33
CA GLY A 34 -20.29 24.69 26.98
C GLY A 34 -18.76 24.74 26.95
N GLU A 35 -18.12 25.44 27.89
CA GLU A 35 -16.66 25.52 28.00
C GLU A 35 -16.07 24.19 28.45
N VAL A 36 -16.62 23.56 29.50
CA VAL A 36 -16.17 22.23 29.96
C VAL A 36 -16.34 21.17 28.87
N LEU A 37 -17.43 21.22 28.12
CA LEU A 37 -17.67 20.28 27.02
C LEU A 37 -16.74 20.51 25.82
N ASP A 38 -16.43 21.77 25.48
CA ASP A 38 -15.47 22.09 24.41
C ASP A 38 -14.03 21.72 24.81
N ASP A 39 -13.64 21.97 26.05
CA ASP A 39 -12.35 21.53 26.60
C ASP A 39 -12.22 20.00 26.56
N ALA A 40 -13.29 19.29 26.94
CA ALA A 40 -13.32 17.83 26.86
C ALA A 40 -13.23 17.34 25.40
N ALA A 41 -13.91 18.01 24.47
CA ALA A 41 -13.85 17.72 23.04
C ALA A 41 -12.43 17.95 22.48
N ALA A 42 -11.79 19.07 22.83
CA ALA A 42 -10.42 19.39 22.46
C ALA A 42 -9.44 18.33 22.99
N ALA A 43 -9.59 17.91 24.25
CA ALA A 43 -8.76 16.86 24.84
C ALA A 43 -8.93 15.49 24.13
N VAL A 44 -10.14 15.16 23.66
CA VAL A 44 -10.37 13.94 22.86
C VAL A 44 -9.66 14.03 21.51
N ARG A 45 -9.74 15.18 20.82
CA ARG A 45 -9.05 15.40 19.54
C ARG A 45 -7.53 15.31 19.70
N GLU A 46 -6.96 15.95 20.72
CA GLU A 46 -5.52 15.88 21.01
C GLU A 46 -5.06 14.43 21.25
N LYS A 47 -5.82 13.67 22.05
CA LYS A 47 -5.53 12.25 22.31
C LYS A 47 -5.63 11.41 21.04
N ALA A 48 -6.61 11.66 20.18
CA ALA A 48 -6.74 10.97 18.91
C ALA A 48 -5.55 11.25 17.98
N GLU A 49 -5.08 12.49 17.90
CA GLU A 49 -3.87 12.85 17.16
C GLU A 49 -2.63 12.18 17.73
N ALA A 50 -2.50 12.09 19.06
CA ALA A 50 -1.42 11.36 19.70
C ALA A 50 -1.44 9.86 19.35
N VAL A 51 -2.63 9.25 19.32
CA VAL A 51 -2.81 7.86 18.87
C VAL A 51 -2.43 7.69 17.41
N ALA A 52 -2.88 8.58 16.52
CA ALA A 52 -2.53 8.52 15.10
C ALA A 52 -1.01 8.63 14.87
N ARG A 53 -0.33 9.53 15.58
CA ARG A 53 1.13 9.63 15.55
C ARG A 53 1.83 8.37 16.05
N ALA A 54 1.35 7.80 17.15
CA ALA A 54 1.90 6.56 17.71
C ALA A 54 1.70 5.36 16.77
N GLN A 55 0.56 5.28 16.09
CA GLN A 55 0.27 4.24 15.09
C GLN A 55 1.21 4.36 13.89
N ALA A 56 1.38 5.57 13.34
CA ALA A 56 2.33 5.81 12.26
C ALA A 56 3.78 5.44 12.64
N ALA A 57 4.20 5.78 13.86
CA ALA A 57 5.51 5.39 14.38
C ALA A 57 5.66 3.86 14.53
N LEU A 58 4.61 3.19 14.98
CA LEU A 58 4.59 1.73 15.12
C LEU A 58 4.64 1.03 13.75
N GLU A 59 3.92 1.55 12.75
CA GLU A 59 3.99 1.04 11.38
C GLU A 59 5.39 1.21 10.78
N ALA A 60 6.00 2.38 10.95
CA ALA A 60 7.38 2.63 10.55
C ALA A 60 8.37 1.68 11.24
N ALA A 61 8.21 1.45 12.54
CA ALA A 61 9.05 0.52 13.30
C ALA A 61 8.89 -0.93 12.81
N ARG A 62 7.66 -1.36 12.48
CA ARG A 62 7.40 -2.68 11.89
C ARG A 62 8.07 -2.84 10.53
N GLN A 63 8.02 -1.81 9.70
CA GLN A 63 8.68 -1.82 8.41
C GLN A 63 10.21 -1.91 8.56
N ALA A 64 10.80 -1.09 9.42
CA ALA A 64 12.24 -1.14 9.71
C ALA A 64 12.67 -2.50 10.27
N LEU A 65 11.85 -3.11 11.14
CA LEU A 65 12.09 -4.46 11.64
C LEU A 65 12.09 -5.48 10.49
N GLN A 66 11.09 -5.43 9.60
CA GLN A 66 11.02 -6.34 8.45
C GLN A 66 12.25 -6.20 7.55
N GLU A 67 12.64 -4.98 7.22
CA GLU A 67 13.83 -4.69 6.41
C GLU A 67 15.12 -5.23 7.06
N SER A 68 15.24 -5.11 8.39
CA SER A 68 16.37 -5.64 9.14
C SER A 68 16.40 -7.18 9.13
N GLN A 69 15.23 -7.83 9.24
CA GLN A 69 15.10 -9.29 9.17
C GLN A 69 15.45 -9.81 7.78
N ASP A 70 14.97 -9.16 6.72
CA ASP A 70 15.29 -9.53 5.34
C ASP A 70 16.79 -9.36 5.06
N SER A 71 17.40 -8.28 5.54
CA SER A 71 18.84 -8.06 5.46
C SER A 71 19.64 -9.14 6.20
N LEU A 72 19.17 -9.55 7.38
CA LEU A 72 19.78 -10.62 8.16
C LEU A 72 19.65 -11.98 7.46
N LEU A 73 18.49 -12.28 6.86
CA LEU A 73 18.27 -13.52 6.11
C LEU A 73 19.19 -13.60 4.87
N GLN A 74 19.35 -12.50 4.13
CA GLN A 74 20.27 -12.46 2.99
C GLN A 74 21.72 -12.72 3.42
N LYS A 75 22.16 -12.08 4.51
CA LYS A 75 23.51 -12.31 5.07
C LYS A 75 23.66 -13.74 5.58
N GLY A 76 22.65 -14.27 6.27
CA GLY A 76 22.62 -15.64 6.76
C GLY A 76 22.73 -16.68 5.64
N GLN A 77 22.02 -16.47 4.52
CA GLN A 77 22.11 -17.35 3.35
C GLN A 77 23.51 -17.32 2.71
N ARG A 78 24.11 -16.13 2.58
CA ARG A 78 25.49 -15.99 2.07
C ARG A 78 26.50 -16.65 3.01
N ALA A 79 26.36 -16.43 4.31
CA ALA A 79 27.22 -17.04 5.32
C ALA A 79 27.09 -18.57 5.30
N LEU A 80 25.88 -19.11 5.15
CA LEU A 80 25.65 -20.54 5.04
C LEU A 80 26.27 -21.11 3.76
N ALA A 81 26.18 -20.39 2.64
CA ALA A 81 26.87 -20.80 1.40
C ALA A 81 28.40 -20.83 1.58
N TYR A 82 28.99 -19.82 2.21
CA TYR A 82 30.44 -19.80 2.49
C TYR A 82 30.86 -20.90 3.48
N ALA A 83 30.05 -21.14 4.51
CA ALA A 83 30.29 -22.21 5.46
C ALA A 83 30.25 -23.58 4.78
N ARG A 84 29.35 -23.78 3.81
CA ARG A 84 29.29 -25.01 3.01
C ARG A 84 30.57 -25.26 2.22
N VAL A 85 31.06 -24.25 1.50
CA VAL A 85 32.33 -24.35 0.74
C VAL A 85 33.51 -24.63 1.68
N PHE A 86 33.56 -23.95 2.84
CA PHE A 86 34.60 -24.20 3.82
C PHE A 86 34.54 -25.62 4.44
N SER A 87 33.34 -26.18 4.55
CA SER A 87 33.13 -27.52 5.11
C SER A 87 33.31 -28.67 4.11
N GLU A 88 33.64 -28.38 2.84
CA GLU A 88 33.85 -29.43 1.83
C GLU A 88 34.95 -30.42 2.24
N ASP A 89 35.99 -29.92 2.94
CA ASP A 89 37.09 -30.74 3.47
C ASP A 89 36.81 -31.31 4.88
N ASN A 90 35.66 -31.02 5.49
CA ASN A 90 35.30 -31.46 6.85
C ASN A 90 33.86 -31.99 6.94
N ALA A 91 33.74 -33.33 6.84
CA ALA A 91 32.47 -34.05 6.84
C ALA A 91 31.62 -33.89 8.12
N GLU A 92 32.23 -33.60 9.28
CA GLU A 92 31.47 -33.36 10.52
C GLU A 92 30.83 -31.97 10.54
N LEU A 93 31.45 -31.01 9.84
CA LEU A 93 31.03 -29.62 9.79
C LEU A 93 29.93 -29.44 8.73
N SER A 94 30.01 -30.16 7.62
CA SER A 94 28.96 -30.19 6.60
C SER A 94 27.65 -30.79 7.13
N ALA A 95 27.71 -31.91 7.87
CA ALA A 95 26.54 -32.53 8.49
C ALA A 95 25.80 -31.58 9.46
N LYS A 96 26.54 -30.75 10.20
CA LYS A 96 25.96 -29.72 11.09
C LYS A 96 25.29 -28.58 10.32
N LEU A 97 25.82 -28.20 9.16
CA LEU A 97 25.27 -27.14 8.32
C LEU A 97 24.03 -27.60 7.53
N GLU A 98 23.91 -28.89 7.23
CA GLU A 98 22.70 -29.44 6.60
C GLU A 98 21.47 -29.40 7.52
N GLY A 99 21.68 -29.54 8.83
CA GLY A 99 20.61 -29.36 9.82
C GLY A 99 20.10 -27.92 9.95
N ILE A 100 20.85 -26.93 9.45
CA ILE A 100 20.47 -25.52 9.50
C ILE A 100 19.81 -25.14 8.17
N SER A 101 18.49 -25.11 8.15
CA SER A 101 17.72 -24.65 6.99
C SER A 101 17.13 -23.26 7.28
N LEU A 102 17.66 -22.24 6.61
CA LEU A 102 17.07 -20.90 6.61
C LEU A 102 15.93 -20.85 5.58
N PRO A 103 14.80 -20.20 5.88
CA PRO A 103 13.73 -20.01 4.89
C PRO A 103 14.31 -19.32 3.65
N ARG A 104 14.02 -19.91 2.48
CA ARG A 104 14.51 -19.40 1.20
C ARG A 104 13.97 -17.99 1.01
N ALA A 105 14.85 -17.03 0.76
CA ALA A 105 14.45 -15.66 0.44
C ALA A 105 13.63 -15.73 -0.84
N ALA A 106 12.31 -15.60 -0.71
CA ALA A 106 11.41 -15.59 -1.85
C ALA A 106 11.79 -14.37 -2.69
N ARG A 107 12.52 -14.60 -3.79
CA ARG A 107 12.69 -13.59 -4.82
C ARG A 107 11.29 -13.31 -5.37
N LYS A 108 10.65 -12.24 -4.91
CA LYS A 108 9.50 -11.64 -5.61
C LYS A 108 10.02 -11.04 -6.91
N GLY A 109 10.21 -11.89 -7.91
CA GLY A 109 10.37 -11.51 -9.30
C GLY A 109 9.01 -11.64 -10.02
N PRO A 110 8.69 -10.76 -10.99
CA PRO A 110 7.45 -10.87 -11.73
C PRO A 110 7.59 -11.98 -12.79
N LYS A 111 6.87 -13.08 -12.60
CA LYS A 111 6.49 -14.08 -13.62
C LYS A 111 5.04 -14.42 -13.32
N ALA A 112 4.05 -14.00 -14.12
CA ALA A 112 3.73 -14.48 -15.47
C ALA A 112 3.62 -16.01 -15.53
N GLU A 113 2.36 -16.44 -15.73
CA GLU A 113 1.85 -17.79 -16.03
C GLU A 113 2.01 -18.84 -14.92
N GLY A 114 1.00 -19.62 -14.55
CA GLY A 114 -0.05 -20.22 -15.38
C GLY A 114 0.09 -21.74 -15.27
N ALA A 115 -0.98 -22.38 -14.80
CA ALA A 115 -1.24 -23.83 -14.83
C ALA A 115 -0.29 -24.78 -14.07
N VAL A 116 -0.74 -25.25 -12.90
CA VAL A 116 -0.87 -26.68 -12.65
C VAL A 116 -2.20 -26.91 -11.93
N ALA A 117 -3.07 -27.69 -12.58
CA ALA A 117 -4.33 -28.15 -12.06
C ALA A 117 -4.12 -29.22 -10.98
N GLU A 118 -4.90 -29.14 -9.90
CA GLU A 118 -5.17 -30.30 -9.04
C GLU A 118 -6.64 -30.71 -9.17
N PRO A 119 -6.94 -32.02 -9.29
CA PRO A 119 -8.29 -32.52 -9.44
C PRO A 119 -8.95 -32.62 -8.07
N VAL A 120 -9.91 -31.74 -7.77
CA VAL A 120 -10.74 -31.87 -6.57
C VAL A 120 -11.89 -32.82 -6.85
N ALA A 121 -11.88 -33.89 -6.06
CA ALA A 121 -12.88 -34.93 -5.99
C ALA A 121 -14.31 -34.38 -5.84
N ALA A 122 -15.24 -35.16 -6.38
CA ALA A 122 -16.68 -34.97 -6.29
C ALA A 122 -17.14 -34.71 -4.84
N ALA A 123 -17.79 -33.58 -4.63
CA ALA A 123 -18.75 -33.38 -3.55
C ALA A 123 -19.96 -32.66 -4.15
N ALA A 124 -21.09 -33.38 -4.14
CA ALA A 124 -22.38 -32.94 -4.60
C ALA A 124 -22.95 -31.81 -3.72
N GLY A 125 -23.79 -30.98 -4.34
CA GLY A 125 -24.71 -30.09 -3.65
C GLY A 125 -24.35 -28.63 -3.80
N ASN A 126 -25.01 -27.94 -4.75
CA ASN A 126 -25.90 -26.80 -4.50
C ASN A 126 -26.19 -26.08 -5.84
N GLU A 127 -27.08 -26.64 -6.67
CA GLU A 127 -27.45 -26.09 -8.00
C GLU A 127 -28.39 -24.88 -7.96
N GLU A 128 -28.65 -24.29 -6.79
CA GLU A 128 -29.71 -23.29 -6.63
C GLU A 128 -29.24 -21.83 -6.52
N ASN A 129 -28.04 -21.47 -7.02
CA ASN A 129 -27.61 -20.06 -7.02
C ASN A 129 -26.57 -19.71 -8.10
N ALA A 130 -26.96 -19.82 -9.38
CA ALA A 130 -26.18 -19.27 -10.50
C ALA A 130 -26.93 -18.13 -11.20
N PRO A 131 -26.56 -16.85 -10.99
CA PRO A 131 -27.20 -15.72 -11.66
C PRO A 131 -26.93 -15.72 -13.17
N LYS A 132 -28.02 -15.60 -13.93
CA LYS A 132 -28.12 -15.60 -15.40
C LYS A 132 -27.11 -14.62 -16.03
N ARG A 133 -26.17 -15.17 -16.81
CA ARG A 133 -25.18 -14.44 -17.63
C ARG A 133 -25.88 -13.65 -18.76
N ARG A 134 -26.47 -12.50 -18.43
CA ARG A 134 -26.86 -11.46 -19.39
C ARG A 134 -25.73 -10.43 -19.44
N GLY A 135 -25.00 -10.39 -20.55
CA GLY A 135 -24.03 -9.31 -20.79
C GLY A 135 -22.79 -9.64 -21.60
N ARG A 136 -22.72 -10.78 -22.33
CA ARG A 136 -21.58 -11.03 -23.23
C ARG A 136 -22.02 -10.95 -24.70
N PRO A 137 -21.83 -9.81 -25.39
CA PRO A 137 -22.04 -9.74 -26.83
C PRO A 137 -21.01 -10.64 -27.55
N PRO A 138 -21.41 -11.35 -28.63
CA PRO A 138 -20.55 -12.30 -29.31
C PRO A 138 -19.39 -11.60 -30.06
N LYS A 139 -18.17 -12.15 -29.90
CA LYS A 139 -16.96 -11.67 -30.57
C LYS A 139 -16.99 -12.10 -32.04
N VAL A 140 -17.36 -11.17 -32.93
CA VAL A 140 -17.19 -11.31 -34.38
C VAL A 140 -15.70 -11.23 -34.70
N ARG A 141 -15.15 -12.25 -35.38
CA ARG A 141 -13.85 -12.19 -36.05
C ARG A 141 -14.03 -11.56 -37.43
N PRO A 142 -13.21 -10.57 -37.79
CA PRO A 142 -12.77 -10.40 -39.16
C PRO A 142 -11.29 -10.81 -39.28
N ALA A 143 -11.04 -11.65 -40.28
CA ALA A 143 -9.70 -12.02 -40.73
C ALA A 143 -9.12 -10.92 -41.64
N THR A 144 -7.79 -10.83 -41.60
CA THR A 144 -6.88 -10.34 -42.67
C THR A 144 -6.96 -8.88 -43.12
N GLY A 145 -5.88 -8.15 -42.80
CA GLY A 145 -5.33 -7.11 -43.67
C GLY A 145 -5.61 -5.66 -43.28
N GLY A 146 -4.93 -5.14 -42.26
CA GLY A 146 -4.87 -3.71 -41.98
C GLY A 146 -3.44 -3.33 -41.58
N SER A 147 -2.80 -2.53 -42.42
CA SER A 147 -1.40 -2.12 -42.38
C SER A 147 -0.87 -1.76 -40.99
N LEU A 148 0.23 -2.42 -40.61
CA LEU A 148 1.29 -1.83 -39.79
C LEU A 148 1.77 -0.55 -40.49
N PHE A 149 1.93 0.55 -39.73
CA PHE A 149 2.42 1.87 -40.14
C PHE A 149 1.36 2.88 -40.63
N SER A 150 0.61 3.43 -39.69
CA SER A 150 0.00 4.75 -39.84
C SER A 150 -0.18 5.41 -38.47
N ASP A 151 0.89 6.02 -37.95
CA ASP A 151 0.86 7.40 -37.44
C ASP A 151 2.27 7.91 -37.10
N GLY A 152 2.87 8.68 -38.02
CA GLY A 152 3.17 10.08 -37.79
C GLY A 152 4.13 10.56 -36.70
N ALA A 153 5.03 9.75 -36.12
CA ALA A 153 6.08 10.26 -35.22
C ALA A 153 7.46 10.27 -35.91
N THR A 154 7.70 11.27 -36.76
CA THR A 154 9.04 11.55 -37.29
C THR A 154 9.95 12.09 -36.17
N PRO A 155 11.21 11.60 -36.03
CA PRO A 155 12.15 12.03 -34.99
C PRO A 155 12.61 13.50 -35.12
N GLU A 156 12.17 14.21 -36.16
CA GLU A 156 12.49 15.61 -36.44
C GLU A 156 11.71 16.60 -35.54
N ALA A 157 10.55 16.21 -35.00
CA ALA A 157 9.75 17.07 -34.11
C ALA A 157 10.33 17.16 -32.66
N LEU A 158 11.14 16.17 -32.25
CA LEU A 158 11.81 16.18 -30.94
C LEU A 158 13.10 17.03 -30.93
N ALA A 159 13.68 17.31 -32.10
CA ALA A 159 14.87 18.15 -32.23
C ALA A 159 14.55 19.66 -32.22
N ALA A 160 13.33 20.05 -32.61
CA ALA A 160 12.91 21.46 -32.65
C ALA A 160 12.58 22.06 -31.26
N ALA A 161 12.33 21.23 -30.24
CA ALA A 161 12.02 21.70 -28.88
C ALA A 161 13.28 21.98 -28.02
N ALA A 162 14.49 21.65 -28.51
CA ALA A 162 15.75 21.83 -27.77
C ALA A 162 16.47 23.15 -28.11
N HIS A 163 15.98 23.95 -29.06
CA HIS A 163 16.65 25.14 -29.58
C HIS A 163 15.94 26.47 -29.26
N GLU A 164 14.94 26.47 -28.36
CA GLU A 164 14.26 27.69 -27.89
C GLU A 164 14.56 27.97 -26.39
N SER A 165 15.84 27.91 -26.03
CA SER A 165 16.34 28.34 -24.72
C SER A 165 17.76 28.87 -24.89
N GLY A 166 17.87 29.97 -25.62
CA GLY A 166 19.12 30.70 -25.73
C GLY A 166 19.02 31.81 -26.76
N ASN A 167 18.61 33.00 -26.35
CA ASN A 167 19.52 34.15 -26.26
C ASN A 167 18.80 35.45 -25.83
N GLY A 168 19.43 36.18 -24.91
CA GLY A 168 19.40 37.64 -24.89
C GLY A 168 18.39 38.32 -23.98
N MET A 169 18.84 38.85 -22.84
CA MET A 169 19.11 40.29 -22.67
C MET A 169 19.34 40.62 -21.19
N LEU A 170 20.59 40.90 -20.81
CA LEU A 170 20.92 41.63 -19.58
C LEU A 170 21.00 43.12 -19.92
N PRO A 171 20.22 44.02 -19.28
CA PRO A 171 20.55 45.44 -19.29
C PRO A 171 21.38 45.79 -18.05
N THR A 172 22.66 46.07 -18.28
CA THR A 172 23.50 46.91 -17.40
C THR A 172 23.62 48.30 -18.03
N ALA A 173 23.02 49.31 -17.38
CA ALA A 173 23.46 50.70 -17.32
C ALA A 173 22.59 51.45 -16.30
#